data_AF-A0A9K3LSS1-F1
#
_entry.id   AF-A0A9K3LSS1-F1
#
_cell.length_a   1.000
_cell.length_b   1.000
_cell.length_c   1.000
_cell.angle_alpha   90.00
_cell.angle_beta   90.00
_cell.angle_gamma   90.00
#
_symmetry.space_group_name_H-M   'P 1'
#
loop_
_entity.id
_entity.type
_entity.pdbx_description
1 polymer ?
#
loop_
_entity_poly.entity_id
_entity_poly.type
_entity_poly.pdbx_seq_one_letter_code
_entity_poly.pdbx_strand_id
1 'polypeptide(L)'
;MKLVKILLLVSQLTVFSDGWAFRKARIKKITSLARKSLMVGAAGGFVLGTAAATSAALVINEQINNRPPPYEPPFNSLNDKLVLITGGTSGLVLESAKRLGAAGAAIVLTSRSSQKGVEAVEEVRKYIKSKVSGEPKVYSLTLDLDDLSNVKAFPDSFGLLIGSLGLKRIDVLLNNAGVMAIPTRELTVDGYERTFQSNHLGHFVLTAGLFPYLNRDSATVINVSSEAYQIARGGLDITNLNGETSYGAWTSYGQSKLANILFTQELQRRAIESGDSSWLTAVTLHPGAVSTDLGRYLIGEERWREFKQNAPAPIESLVRNALSVVTKTVQEGASTQVYLAAGAEGNLQPGAFYEDCKVKSLQTFATSTVDARKLWEKSEELGGISFTFGTPSATFPNSASTTPEESQESDDDDKVEEDDVEY
;
A
#
# COMPACT_ATOMS: atom_id res chain seq x y z
N MET A 1 -32.80 35.52 20.04
CA MET A 1 -31.96 35.15 21.21
C MET A 1 -30.78 34.21 20.91
N LYS A 2 -30.95 33.01 20.33
CA LYS A 2 -29.81 32.07 20.10
C LYS A 2 -28.70 32.64 19.20
N LEU A 3 -29.05 33.37 18.14
CA LEU A 3 -28.10 33.99 17.21
C LEU A 3 -27.15 35.00 17.89
N VAL A 4 -27.70 35.85 18.76
CA VAL A 4 -26.93 36.86 19.52
C VAL A 4 -25.95 36.20 20.49
N LYS A 5 -26.31 35.05 21.10
CA LYS A 5 -25.36 34.27 21.92
C LYS A 5 -24.24 33.63 21.10
N ILE A 6 -24.45 33.32 19.82
CA ILE A 6 -23.39 32.82 18.93
C ILE A 6 -22.45 33.97 18.53
N LEU A 7 -23.00 35.11 18.11
CA LEU A 7 -22.23 36.31 17.78
C LEU A 7 -21.39 36.82 18.97
N LEU A 8 -21.96 36.85 20.18
CA LEU A 8 -21.22 37.20 21.41
C LEU A 8 -20.14 36.17 21.77
N LEU A 9 -20.33 34.88 21.46
CA LEU A 9 -19.27 33.88 21.64
C LEU A 9 -18.11 34.08 20.65
N VAL A 10 -18.42 34.53 19.43
CA VAL A 10 -17.42 34.81 18.39
C VAL A 10 -16.65 36.10 18.69
N SER A 11 -17.31 37.16 19.15
CA SER A 11 -16.64 38.40 19.57
C SER A 11 -15.81 38.24 20.86
N GLN A 12 -16.08 37.20 21.67
CA GLN A 12 -15.26 36.84 22.83
C GLN A 12 -14.06 35.91 22.49
N LEU A 13 -13.86 35.55 21.22
CA LEU A 13 -12.68 34.76 20.79
C LEU A 13 -11.51 35.64 20.31
N THR A 14 -11.73 36.93 20.04
CA THR A 14 -10.70 37.87 19.59
C THR A 14 -9.97 38.61 20.72
N VAL A 15 -10.24 38.28 21.99
CA VAL A 15 -9.59 38.87 23.16
C VAL A 15 -9.27 37.79 24.19
N PHE A 16 -8.06 37.86 24.77
CA PHE A 16 -7.46 36.99 25.81
C PHE A 16 -6.74 35.69 25.38
N SER A 17 -5.69 35.39 26.15
CA SER A 17 -4.58 34.50 25.81
C SER A 17 -4.61 33.19 26.61
N ASP A 18 -5.63 32.35 26.37
CA ASP A 18 -5.77 31.07 27.09
C ASP A 18 -5.12 29.87 26.39
N GLY A 19 -4.67 28.89 27.20
CA GLY A 19 -3.84 27.77 26.79
C GLY A 19 -4.49 26.65 25.95
N TRP A 20 -3.63 25.82 25.36
CA TRP A 20 -3.95 24.84 24.29
C TRP A 20 -5.08 23.86 24.62
N ALA A 21 -5.13 23.34 25.85
CA ALA A 21 -6.18 22.38 26.27
C ALA A 21 -7.59 22.99 26.22
N PHE A 22 -7.74 24.27 26.59
CA PHE A 22 -9.02 24.98 26.59
C PHE A 22 -9.49 25.27 25.16
N ARG A 23 -8.55 25.62 24.26
CA ARG A 23 -8.81 25.80 22.82
C ARG A 23 -9.33 24.50 22.18
N LYS A 24 -8.69 23.36 22.47
CA LYS A 24 -9.05 22.02 21.95
C LYS A 24 -10.49 21.61 22.32
N ALA A 25 -10.94 21.93 23.53
CA ALA A 25 -12.32 21.67 23.97
C ALA A 25 -13.34 22.56 23.26
N ARG A 26 -13.03 23.86 23.04
CA ARG A 26 -13.88 24.80 22.29
C ARG A 26 -14.01 24.39 20.81
N ILE A 27 -12.92 23.96 20.16
CA ILE A 27 -12.92 23.49 18.76
C ILE A 27 -13.81 22.25 18.57
N LYS A 28 -13.76 21.26 19.50
CA LYS A 28 -14.68 20.11 19.49
C LYS A 28 -16.16 20.52 19.60
N LYS A 29 -16.45 21.59 20.34
CA LYS A 29 -17.82 22.12 20.50
C LYS A 29 -18.32 22.84 19.25
N ILE A 30 -17.45 23.59 18.57
CA ILE A 30 -17.76 24.28 17.30
C ILE A 30 -17.94 23.28 16.14
N THR A 31 -17.06 22.30 16.00
CA THR A 31 -17.20 21.24 14.97
C THR A 31 -18.45 20.39 15.14
N SER A 32 -18.86 20.11 16.38
CA SER A 32 -20.16 19.50 16.71
C SER A 32 -21.36 20.35 16.25
N LEU A 33 -21.29 21.68 16.45
CA LEU A 33 -22.34 22.61 15.99
C LEU A 33 -22.36 22.74 14.47
N ALA A 34 -21.20 22.83 13.81
CA ALA A 34 -21.08 22.90 12.36
C ALA A 34 -21.65 21.64 11.67
N ARG A 35 -21.34 20.44 12.18
CA ARG A 35 -21.94 19.17 11.70
C ARG A 35 -23.47 19.16 11.83
N LYS A 36 -24.00 19.70 12.94
CA LYS A 36 -25.46 19.80 13.14
C LYS A 36 -26.11 20.83 12.20
N SER A 37 -25.45 21.95 11.92
CA SER A 37 -25.97 22.93 10.95
C SER A 37 -25.94 22.39 9.51
N LEU A 38 -24.89 21.64 9.11
CA LEU A 38 -24.82 21.03 7.77
C LEU A 38 -25.96 20.03 7.52
N MET A 39 -26.38 19.28 8.55
CA MET A 39 -27.50 18.34 8.45
C MET A 39 -28.89 19.00 8.39
N VAL A 40 -29.01 20.30 8.69
CA VAL A 40 -30.29 21.03 8.71
C VAL A 40 -30.43 21.98 7.50
N GLY A 41 -29.33 22.27 6.79
CA GLY A 41 -29.25 23.26 5.70
C GLY A 41 -29.76 22.83 4.33
N ALA A 42 -30.62 21.81 4.23
CA ALA A 42 -31.18 21.36 2.94
C ALA A 42 -32.33 22.23 2.40
N ALA A 43 -32.81 23.22 3.17
CA ALA A 43 -33.88 24.12 2.77
C ALA A 43 -33.69 25.56 3.29
N GLY A 44 -33.19 26.44 2.41
CA GLY A 44 -33.38 27.90 2.49
C GLY A 44 -32.21 28.77 3.01
N GLY A 45 -31.93 29.86 2.28
CA GLY A 45 -31.28 31.07 2.83
C GLY A 45 -29.81 31.30 2.47
N PHE A 46 -29.55 31.86 1.28
CA PHE A 46 -28.20 32.13 0.73
C PHE A 46 -27.28 33.02 1.59
N VAL A 47 -27.82 33.81 2.53
CA VAL A 47 -27.06 34.81 3.33
C VAL A 47 -26.41 34.21 4.59
N LEU A 48 -26.94 33.10 5.13
CA LEU A 48 -26.34 32.43 6.30
C LEU A 48 -25.10 31.59 5.95
N GLY A 49 -24.91 31.28 4.66
CA GLY A 49 -23.80 30.46 4.18
C GLY A 49 -22.43 31.15 4.28
N THR A 50 -22.34 32.47 4.07
CA THR A 50 -21.05 33.17 3.91
C THR A 50 -20.24 33.22 5.20
N ALA A 51 -20.80 33.70 6.32
CA ALA A 51 -20.08 33.79 7.58
C ALA A 51 -19.70 32.41 8.17
N ALA A 52 -20.55 31.39 7.94
CA ALA A 52 -20.26 30.01 8.28
C ALA A 52 -19.13 29.43 7.40
N ALA A 53 -19.15 29.72 6.10
CA ALA A 53 -18.09 29.34 5.16
C ALA A 53 -16.76 30.02 5.48
N THR A 54 -16.73 31.31 5.83
CA THR A 54 -15.49 32.01 6.22
C THR A 54 -14.92 31.49 7.54
N SER A 55 -15.79 31.22 8.54
CA SER A 55 -15.35 30.66 9.82
C SER A 55 -14.85 29.23 9.67
N ALA A 56 -15.49 28.43 8.82
CA ALA A 56 -14.98 27.14 8.41
C ALA A 56 -13.64 27.31 7.68
N ALA A 57 -13.53 28.19 6.67
CA ALA A 57 -12.33 28.42 5.88
C ALA A 57 -11.12 28.83 6.72
N LEU A 58 -11.31 29.61 7.79
CA LEU A 58 -10.24 29.95 8.72
C LEU A 58 -9.78 28.74 9.55
N VAL A 59 -10.72 27.96 10.10
CA VAL A 59 -10.39 26.70 10.82
C VAL A 59 -9.77 25.66 9.87
N ILE A 60 -10.22 25.62 8.62
CA ILE A 60 -9.68 24.78 7.54
C ILE A 60 -8.24 25.17 7.23
N ASN A 61 -7.97 26.46 7.03
CA ASN A 61 -6.64 26.97 6.78
C ASN A 61 -5.71 26.71 7.98
N GLU A 62 -6.20 26.91 9.21
CA GLU A 62 -5.48 26.58 10.43
C GLU A 62 -5.21 25.07 10.57
N GLN A 63 -6.14 24.19 10.15
CA GLN A 63 -5.93 22.73 10.16
C GLN A 63 -4.94 22.26 9.09
N ILE A 64 -4.97 22.84 7.89
CA ILE A 64 -4.02 22.53 6.81
C ILE A 64 -2.61 23.00 7.20
N ASN A 65 -2.48 24.23 7.69
CA ASN A 65 -1.19 24.80 8.10
C ASN A 65 -0.58 24.17 9.38
N ASN A 66 -1.33 23.33 10.09
CA ASN A 66 -0.84 22.58 11.26
C ASN A 66 -0.62 21.07 10.99
N ARG A 67 -0.72 20.60 9.74
CA ARG A 67 -0.30 19.23 9.39
C ARG A 67 1.24 19.13 9.50
N PRO A 68 1.80 18.03 10.04
CA PRO A 68 3.24 17.82 9.98
C PRO A 68 3.69 17.72 8.50
N PRO A 69 4.92 18.15 8.17
CA PRO A 69 5.43 18.01 6.82
C PRO A 69 5.49 16.53 6.40
N PRO A 70 5.41 16.22 5.10
CA PRO A 70 5.69 14.89 4.58
C PRO A 70 7.05 14.36 5.10
N TYR A 71 7.09 13.10 5.52
CA TYR A 71 8.11 12.58 6.45
C TYR A 71 9.59 12.69 6.02
N GLU A 72 9.90 12.55 4.71
CA GLU A 72 11.23 12.40 4.09
C GLU A 72 12.30 11.55 4.82
N PRO A 73 12.64 10.33 4.32
CA PRO A 73 13.74 9.53 4.87
C PRO A 73 15.09 10.27 4.76
N PRO A 74 16.05 10.03 5.67
CA PRO A 74 17.39 10.57 5.55
C PRO A 74 18.07 10.14 4.24
N PHE A 75 18.90 11.02 3.68
CA PHE A 75 19.70 10.73 2.49
C PHE A 75 20.57 9.48 2.70
N ASN A 76 20.64 8.62 1.69
CA ASN A 76 21.35 7.32 1.70
C ASN A 76 20.93 6.31 2.79
N SER A 77 19.86 6.57 3.57
CA SER A 77 19.40 5.64 4.63
C SER A 77 18.93 4.28 4.11
N LEU A 78 18.62 4.17 2.81
CA LEU A 78 18.17 2.95 2.14
C LEU A 78 19.14 2.47 1.06
N ASN A 79 20.41 2.87 1.14
CA ASN A 79 21.45 2.26 0.32
C ASN A 79 21.45 0.74 0.47
N ASP A 80 21.60 0.06 -0.66
CA ASP A 80 21.61 -1.40 -0.80
C ASP A 80 20.33 -2.13 -0.33
N LYS A 81 19.26 -1.37 -0.04
CA LYS A 81 17.92 -1.90 0.24
C LYS A 81 17.10 -2.07 -1.04
N LEU A 82 16.41 -3.21 -1.18
CA LEU A 82 15.44 -3.46 -2.25
C LEU A 82 14.01 -3.31 -1.74
N VAL A 83 13.27 -2.38 -2.35
CA VAL A 83 11.84 -2.15 -2.11
C VAL A 83 11.04 -2.61 -3.33
N LEU A 84 10.15 -3.57 -3.13
CA LEU A 84 9.14 -3.99 -4.11
C LEU A 84 7.79 -3.35 -3.75
N ILE A 85 7.17 -2.63 -4.68
CA ILE A 85 5.89 -1.93 -4.44
C ILE A 85 4.83 -2.34 -5.48
N THR A 86 3.68 -2.80 -5.01
CA THR A 86 2.58 -3.19 -5.89
C THR A 86 1.74 -1.99 -6.38
N GLY A 87 1.40 -1.98 -7.67
CA GLY A 87 0.51 -0.96 -8.26
C GLY A 87 1.21 0.35 -8.64
N GLY A 88 2.44 0.24 -9.13
CA GLY A 88 3.45 1.27 -9.43
C GLY A 88 3.08 2.51 -10.25
N THR A 89 1.88 2.61 -10.82
CA THR A 89 1.62 3.50 -11.97
C THR A 89 0.89 4.79 -11.64
N SER A 90 0.59 5.11 -10.37
CA SER A 90 -0.08 6.37 -10.03
C SER A 90 -0.01 6.75 -8.54
N GLY A 91 -0.22 8.04 -8.26
CA GLY A 91 -0.57 8.55 -6.93
C GLY A 91 0.43 8.18 -5.83
N LEU A 92 -0.08 7.55 -4.77
CA LEU A 92 0.67 7.20 -3.56
C LEU A 92 1.92 6.35 -3.83
N VAL A 93 1.86 5.44 -4.81
CA VAL A 93 2.99 4.55 -5.10
C VAL A 93 4.14 5.30 -5.75
N LEU A 94 3.85 6.12 -6.77
CA LEU A 94 4.88 6.92 -7.43
C LEU A 94 5.57 7.85 -6.42
N GLU A 95 4.80 8.45 -5.51
CA GLU A 95 5.36 9.31 -4.47
C GLU A 95 6.21 8.53 -3.45
N SER A 96 5.78 7.33 -3.05
CA SER A 96 6.59 6.47 -2.19
C SER A 96 7.88 6.03 -2.89
N ALA A 97 7.80 5.59 -4.14
CA ALA A 97 8.93 5.17 -4.96
C ALA A 97 9.97 6.28 -5.16
N LYS A 98 9.50 7.50 -5.46
CA LYS A 98 10.34 8.71 -5.58
C LYS A 98 11.15 8.97 -4.32
N ARG A 99 10.50 8.93 -3.16
CA ARG A 99 11.11 9.30 -1.87
C ARG A 99 12.03 8.21 -1.34
N LEU A 100 11.64 6.94 -1.46
CA LEU A 100 12.48 5.80 -1.07
C LEU A 100 13.70 5.64 -2.00
N GLY A 101 13.52 5.82 -3.31
CA GLY A 101 14.63 5.79 -4.27
C GLY A 101 15.58 6.99 -4.12
N ALA A 102 15.08 8.17 -3.76
CA ALA A 102 15.92 9.32 -3.41
C ALA A 102 16.66 9.16 -2.07
N ALA A 103 16.26 8.19 -1.23
CA ALA A 103 16.99 7.78 -0.04
C ALA A 103 17.98 6.62 -0.29
N GLY A 104 18.17 6.20 -1.55
CA GLY A 104 19.19 5.22 -1.96
C GLY A 104 18.66 3.84 -2.36
N ALA A 105 17.36 3.58 -2.16
CA ALA A 105 16.77 2.25 -2.39
C ALA A 105 16.77 1.85 -3.88
N ALA A 106 17.01 0.57 -4.14
CA ALA A 106 16.59 -0.06 -5.38
C ALA A 106 15.07 -0.26 -5.34
N ILE A 107 14.35 0.23 -6.35
CA ILE A 107 12.90 0.17 -6.45
C ILE A 107 12.48 -0.76 -7.58
N VAL A 108 11.65 -1.76 -7.26
CA VAL A 108 10.89 -2.52 -8.27
C VAL A 108 9.41 -2.16 -8.13
N LEU A 109 8.84 -1.64 -9.21
CA LEU A 109 7.41 -1.33 -9.32
C LEU A 109 6.67 -2.47 -10.02
N THR A 110 5.42 -2.73 -9.65
CA THR A 110 4.58 -3.65 -10.45
C THR A 110 3.43 -2.95 -11.14
N SER A 111 3.06 -3.41 -12.34
CA SER A 111 1.98 -2.82 -13.15
C SER A 111 1.27 -3.86 -14.00
N ARG A 112 -0.01 -3.66 -14.31
CA ARG A 112 -0.72 -4.53 -15.29
C ARG A 112 -0.37 -4.25 -16.75
N SER A 113 0.26 -3.10 -17.01
CA SER A 113 0.62 -2.64 -18.36
C SER A 113 2.10 -2.29 -18.35
N SER A 114 2.88 -3.02 -19.15
CA SER A 114 4.32 -2.78 -19.34
C SER A 114 4.61 -1.32 -19.68
N GLN A 115 3.84 -0.74 -20.61
CA GLN A 115 3.94 0.68 -21.00
C GLN A 115 3.81 1.64 -19.80
N LYS A 116 2.78 1.48 -18.97
CA LYS A 116 2.62 2.29 -17.74
C LYS A 116 3.71 2.01 -16.71
N GLY A 117 4.28 0.80 -16.71
CA GLY A 117 5.45 0.44 -15.92
C GLY A 117 6.72 1.17 -16.37
N VAL A 118 6.92 1.39 -17.68
CA VAL A 118 8.04 2.18 -18.22
C VAL A 118 7.87 3.65 -17.86
N GLU A 119 6.70 4.23 -18.10
CA GLU A 119 6.36 5.64 -17.76
C GLU A 119 6.60 5.92 -16.27
N ALA A 120 6.17 5.01 -15.39
CA ALA A 120 6.40 5.11 -13.95
C ALA A 120 7.89 5.08 -13.58
N VAL A 121 8.67 4.19 -14.20
CA VAL A 121 10.13 4.11 -13.99
C VAL A 121 10.81 5.40 -14.42
N GLU A 122 10.45 5.96 -15.58
CA GLU A 122 11.01 7.22 -16.07
C GLU A 122 10.68 8.41 -15.15
N GLU A 123 9.43 8.51 -14.67
CA GLU A 123 9.01 9.58 -13.76
C GLU A 123 9.78 9.52 -12.42
N VAL A 124 9.93 8.32 -11.86
CA VAL A 124 10.67 8.10 -10.61
C VAL A 124 12.16 8.37 -10.81
N ARG A 125 12.79 7.86 -11.89
CA ARG A 125 14.20 8.15 -12.22
C ARG A 125 14.44 9.64 -12.39
N LYS A 126 13.56 10.37 -13.08
CA LYS A 126 13.65 11.82 -13.28
C LYS A 126 13.61 12.59 -11.96
N TYR A 127 12.74 12.20 -11.04
CA TYR A 127 12.69 12.80 -9.70
C TYR A 127 13.99 12.53 -8.90
N ILE A 128 14.49 11.29 -8.91
CA ILE A 128 15.69 10.94 -8.14
C ILE A 128 16.91 11.70 -8.67
N LYS A 129 17.09 11.79 -9.99
CA LYS A 129 18.16 12.59 -10.63
C LYS A 129 18.06 14.09 -10.33
N SER A 130 16.90 14.62 -9.91
CA SER A 130 16.77 16.01 -9.46
C SER A 130 17.08 16.23 -7.98
N LYS A 131 17.43 15.17 -7.24
CA LYS A 131 17.68 15.18 -5.79
C LYS A 131 19.07 14.67 -5.41
N VAL A 132 19.58 13.66 -6.14
CA VAL A 132 20.80 12.93 -5.78
C VAL A 132 21.69 12.72 -7.00
N SER A 133 23.00 12.62 -6.79
CA SER A 133 23.97 12.22 -7.83
C SER A 133 24.06 10.70 -7.93
N GLY A 134 24.00 10.15 -9.15
CA GLY A 134 24.10 8.72 -9.42
C GLY A 134 23.00 8.23 -10.37
N GLU A 135 23.11 6.98 -10.85
CA GLU A 135 22.07 6.38 -11.68
C GLU A 135 21.00 5.71 -10.80
N PRO A 136 19.71 6.09 -10.87
CA PRO A 136 18.67 5.54 -10.01
C PRO A 136 18.32 4.09 -10.38
N LYS A 137 18.46 3.20 -9.39
CA LYS A 137 18.13 1.77 -9.48
C LYS A 137 16.59 1.57 -9.44
N VAL A 138 15.90 1.88 -10.53
CA VAL A 138 14.42 1.80 -10.62
C VAL A 138 14.03 0.90 -11.79
N TYR A 139 13.14 -0.06 -11.54
CA TYR A 139 12.71 -1.08 -12.50
C TYR A 139 11.20 -1.33 -12.40
N SER A 140 10.62 -2.00 -13.38
CA SER A 140 9.23 -2.44 -13.34
C SER A 140 9.05 -3.87 -13.86
N LEU A 141 8.06 -4.56 -13.31
CA LEU A 141 7.60 -5.88 -13.75
C LEU A 141 6.09 -5.88 -13.95
N THR A 142 5.60 -6.79 -14.78
CA THR A 142 4.16 -6.99 -14.93
C THR A 142 3.61 -7.82 -13.77
N LEU A 143 2.51 -7.39 -13.19
CA LEU A 143 1.72 -8.13 -12.20
C LEU A 143 0.25 -7.77 -12.36
N ASP A 144 -0.60 -8.77 -12.52
CA ASP A 144 -2.04 -8.64 -12.33
C ASP A 144 -2.47 -9.42 -11.08
N LEU A 145 -3.11 -8.73 -10.14
CA LEU A 145 -3.67 -9.33 -8.93
C LEU A 145 -5.07 -9.90 -9.20
N ASP A 146 -5.69 -9.56 -10.34
CA ASP A 146 -6.97 -10.10 -10.81
C ASP A 146 -6.82 -11.47 -11.52
N ASP A 147 -5.61 -12.07 -11.52
CA ASP A 147 -5.26 -13.37 -12.10
C ASP A 147 -4.24 -14.11 -11.21
N LEU A 148 -4.65 -15.13 -10.45
CA LEU A 148 -3.75 -15.85 -9.55
C LEU A 148 -2.70 -16.69 -10.27
N SER A 149 -2.89 -17.04 -11.54
CA SER A 149 -1.85 -17.71 -12.34
C SER A 149 -0.69 -16.74 -12.63
N ASN A 150 -1.01 -15.48 -12.93
CA ASN A 150 -0.02 -14.40 -13.08
C ASN A 150 0.72 -14.13 -11.77
N VAL A 151 -0.01 -14.04 -10.65
CA VAL A 151 0.60 -13.85 -9.32
C VAL A 151 1.55 -15.00 -8.96
N LYS A 152 1.18 -16.25 -9.26
CA LYS A 152 2.02 -17.43 -8.97
C LYS A 152 3.29 -17.51 -9.83
N ALA A 153 3.26 -16.99 -11.06
CA ALA A 153 4.43 -16.92 -11.94
C ALA A 153 5.34 -15.69 -11.66
N PHE A 154 4.86 -14.70 -10.90
CA PHE A 154 5.62 -13.49 -10.59
C PHE A 154 6.97 -13.74 -9.89
N PRO A 155 7.10 -14.65 -8.90
CA PRO A 155 8.37 -14.88 -8.19
C PRO A 155 9.52 -15.31 -9.09
N ASP A 156 9.26 -16.06 -10.16
CA ASP A 156 10.29 -16.49 -11.12
C ASP A 156 10.79 -15.31 -11.96
N SER A 157 9.85 -14.53 -12.50
CA SER A 157 10.16 -13.29 -13.24
C SER A 157 10.90 -12.27 -12.37
N PHE A 158 10.52 -12.18 -11.10
CA PHE A 158 11.18 -11.35 -10.10
C PHE A 158 12.60 -11.85 -9.78
N GLY A 159 12.77 -13.16 -9.57
CA GLY A 159 14.06 -13.80 -9.34
C GLY A 159 15.06 -13.57 -10.47
N LEU A 160 14.62 -13.72 -11.72
CA LEU A 160 15.42 -13.42 -12.92
C LEU A 160 15.84 -11.94 -12.97
N LEU A 161 14.91 -11.01 -12.72
CA LEU A 161 15.23 -9.58 -12.68
C LEU A 161 16.28 -9.29 -11.61
N ILE A 162 16.04 -9.65 -10.34
CA ILE A 162 16.96 -9.29 -9.26
C ILE A 162 18.34 -9.94 -9.44
N GLY A 163 18.38 -11.19 -9.92
CA GLY A 163 19.62 -11.91 -10.23
C GLY A 163 20.46 -11.17 -11.28
N SER A 164 19.83 -10.71 -12.37
CA SER A 164 20.50 -9.91 -13.42
C SER A 164 21.05 -8.57 -12.91
N LEU A 165 20.51 -8.06 -11.81
CA LEU A 165 20.90 -6.79 -11.17
C LEU A 165 21.90 -6.97 -10.01
N GLY A 166 22.31 -8.22 -9.71
CA GLY A 166 23.13 -8.54 -8.53
C GLY A 166 22.41 -8.38 -7.19
N LEU A 167 21.08 -8.17 -7.21
CA LEU A 167 20.23 -8.02 -6.04
C LEU A 167 19.74 -9.41 -5.58
N LYS A 168 19.74 -9.66 -4.26
CA LYS A 168 19.49 -11.01 -3.72
C LYS A 168 18.20 -11.18 -2.93
N ARG A 169 17.73 -10.12 -2.27
CA ARG A 169 16.62 -10.19 -1.30
C ARG A 169 15.76 -8.93 -1.34
N ILE A 170 14.49 -9.07 -0.96
CA ILE A 170 13.55 -7.97 -0.72
C ILE A 170 13.71 -7.53 0.74
N ASP A 171 14.11 -6.29 0.97
CA ASP A 171 14.10 -5.69 2.30
C ASP A 171 12.71 -5.16 2.66
N VAL A 172 11.96 -4.66 1.68
CA VAL A 172 10.62 -4.14 1.89
C VAL A 172 9.66 -4.62 0.81
N LEU A 173 8.60 -5.31 1.22
CA LEU A 173 7.45 -5.63 0.37
C LEU A 173 6.29 -4.71 0.75
N LEU A 174 5.97 -3.74 -0.11
CA LEU A 174 4.85 -2.82 0.06
C LEU A 174 3.65 -3.26 -0.79
N ASN A 175 2.78 -4.04 -0.18
CA ASN A 175 1.49 -4.47 -0.72
C ASN A 175 0.50 -3.29 -0.67
N ASN A 176 0.63 -2.39 -1.65
CA ASN A 176 -0.18 -1.18 -1.76
C ASN A 176 -1.39 -1.32 -2.68
N ALA A 177 -1.27 -2.07 -3.76
CA ALA A 177 -2.25 -2.10 -4.85
C ALA A 177 -3.67 -2.40 -4.34
N GLY A 178 -4.65 -1.98 -5.13
CA GLY A 178 -6.03 -2.34 -4.84
C GLY A 178 -7.05 -1.56 -5.64
N VAL A 179 -8.27 -2.09 -5.59
CA VAL A 179 -9.50 -1.49 -6.10
C VAL A 179 -10.37 -1.07 -4.92
N MET A 180 -11.27 -0.11 -5.15
CA MET A 180 -12.10 0.47 -4.10
C MET A 180 -13.54 0.62 -4.59
N ALA A 181 -14.49 0.17 -3.76
CA ALA A 181 -15.92 0.44 -3.90
C ALA A 181 -16.45 0.25 -5.34
N ILE A 182 -16.17 -0.92 -5.93
CA ILE A 182 -16.71 -1.29 -7.25
C ILE A 182 -18.25 -1.32 -7.15
N PRO A 183 -19.02 -0.63 -8.02
CA PRO A 183 -20.46 -0.49 -7.84
C PRO A 183 -21.24 -1.81 -7.88
N THR A 184 -20.77 -2.78 -8.65
CA THR A 184 -21.38 -4.09 -8.87
C THR A 184 -20.38 -5.20 -8.55
N ARG A 185 -20.89 -6.39 -8.19
CA ARG A 185 -20.04 -7.57 -7.95
C ARG A 185 -19.38 -8.00 -9.26
N GLU A 186 -18.12 -7.65 -9.43
CA GLU A 186 -17.26 -8.14 -10.50
C GLU A 186 -16.51 -9.39 -10.05
N LEU A 187 -16.30 -10.34 -10.97
CA LEU A 187 -15.45 -11.52 -10.76
C LEU A 187 -14.13 -11.35 -11.52
N THR A 188 -13.06 -11.89 -10.93
CA THR A 188 -11.76 -12.12 -11.57
C THR A 188 -11.80 -13.32 -12.51
N VAL A 189 -10.70 -13.58 -13.22
CA VAL A 189 -10.58 -14.80 -14.05
C VAL A 189 -10.60 -16.08 -13.19
N ASP A 190 -10.19 -15.98 -11.92
CA ASP A 190 -10.22 -17.07 -10.94
C ASP A 190 -11.61 -17.30 -10.32
N GLY A 191 -12.62 -16.48 -10.67
CA GLY A 191 -13.99 -16.59 -10.16
C GLY A 191 -14.23 -15.97 -8.77
N TYR A 192 -13.29 -15.17 -8.27
CA TYR A 192 -13.41 -14.48 -6.98
C TYR A 192 -13.87 -13.02 -7.12
N GLU A 193 -14.54 -12.49 -6.10
CA GLU A 193 -14.96 -11.08 -6.06
C GLU A 193 -13.74 -10.18 -6.14
N ARG A 194 -13.77 -9.28 -7.12
CA ARG A 194 -12.59 -8.54 -7.52
C ARG A 194 -11.96 -7.76 -6.37
N THR A 195 -12.73 -7.08 -5.54
CA THR A 195 -12.19 -6.32 -4.42
C THR A 195 -11.54 -7.20 -3.36
N PHE A 196 -12.14 -8.35 -3.02
CA PHE A 196 -11.51 -9.36 -2.17
C PHE A 196 -10.20 -9.89 -2.78
N GLN A 197 -10.19 -10.24 -4.08
CA GLN A 197 -8.99 -10.77 -4.71
C GLN A 197 -7.88 -9.71 -4.87
N SER A 198 -8.11 -8.60 -5.56
CA SER A 198 -7.06 -7.61 -5.84
C SER A 198 -6.45 -7.03 -4.56
N ASN A 199 -7.24 -6.87 -3.50
CA ASN A 199 -6.78 -6.21 -2.27
C ASN A 199 -6.13 -7.18 -1.29
N HIS A 200 -6.66 -8.40 -1.16
CA HIS A 200 -6.25 -9.38 -0.15
C HIS A 200 -5.68 -10.66 -0.79
N LEU A 201 -6.49 -11.48 -1.49
CA LEU A 201 -6.06 -12.83 -1.89
C LEU A 201 -4.84 -12.81 -2.83
N GLY A 202 -4.81 -11.90 -3.80
CA GLY A 202 -3.65 -11.71 -4.68
C GLY A 202 -2.40 -11.29 -3.91
N HIS A 203 -2.51 -10.40 -2.90
CA HIS A 203 -1.37 -10.04 -2.06
C HIS A 203 -0.93 -11.16 -1.11
N PHE A 204 -1.87 -11.98 -0.63
CA PHE A 204 -1.57 -13.18 0.15
C PHE A 204 -0.73 -14.16 -0.67
N VAL A 205 -1.20 -14.51 -1.88
CA VAL A 205 -0.50 -15.42 -2.80
C VAL A 205 0.86 -14.83 -3.23
N LEU A 206 0.91 -13.53 -3.54
CA LEU A 206 2.16 -12.83 -3.88
C LEU A 206 3.17 -12.89 -2.72
N THR A 207 2.72 -12.62 -1.49
CA THR A 207 3.59 -12.60 -0.31
C THR A 207 4.08 -14.01 0.04
N ALA A 208 3.26 -15.04 -0.17
CA ALA A 208 3.66 -16.44 -0.03
C ALA A 208 4.71 -16.84 -1.08
N GLY A 209 4.47 -16.53 -2.36
CA GLY A 209 5.40 -16.84 -3.46
C GLY A 209 6.72 -16.07 -3.38
N LEU A 210 6.69 -14.82 -2.90
CA LEU A 210 7.89 -14.02 -2.64
C LEU A 210 8.53 -14.30 -1.28
N PHE A 211 7.92 -15.11 -0.42
CA PHE A 211 8.42 -15.40 0.92
C PHE A 211 9.88 -15.91 0.92
N PRO A 212 10.34 -16.77 -0.02
CA PRO A 212 11.74 -17.18 -0.12
C PRO A 212 12.72 -16.03 -0.39
N TYR A 213 12.26 -14.97 -1.09
CA TYR A 213 13.07 -13.82 -1.49
C TYR A 213 13.17 -12.72 -0.42
N LEU A 214 12.40 -12.77 0.67
CA LEU A 214 12.51 -11.80 1.76
C LEU A 214 13.89 -11.85 2.43
N ASN A 215 14.42 -10.68 2.80
CA ASN A 215 15.67 -10.56 3.55
C ASN A 215 15.56 -11.27 4.91
N ARG A 216 16.50 -12.16 5.22
CA ARG A 216 16.54 -12.96 6.47
C ARG A 216 17.23 -12.27 7.64
N ASP A 217 17.58 -10.99 7.48
CA ASP A 217 18.13 -10.17 8.55
C ASP A 217 17.14 -9.08 9.02
N SER A 218 16.32 -8.52 8.12
CA SER A 218 15.52 -7.31 8.41
C SER A 218 14.35 -7.02 7.43
N ALA A 219 13.65 -8.03 6.92
CA ALA A 219 12.53 -7.81 6.01
C ALA A 219 11.33 -7.11 6.67
N THR A 220 10.75 -6.14 5.96
CA THR A 220 9.50 -5.47 6.35
C THR A 220 8.41 -5.75 5.33
N VAL A 221 7.28 -6.32 5.77
CA VAL A 221 6.08 -6.54 4.92
C VAL A 221 5.01 -5.54 5.33
N ILE A 222 4.57 -4.70 4.40
CA ILE A 222 3.66 -3.58 4.65
C ILE A 222 2.39 -3.77 3.84
N ASN A 223 1.27 -4.04 4.54
CA ASN A 223 -0.04 -4.17 3.90
C ASN A 223 -0.84 -2.85 4.00
N VAL A 224 -1.32 -2.32 2.87
CA VAL A 224 -2.10 -1.07 2.86
C VAL A 224 -3.59 -1.36 3.10
N SER A 225 -4.06 -0.94 4.26
CA SER A 225 -5.45 -0.97 4.72
C SER A 225 -6.10 0.42 4.59
N SER A 226 -7.26 0.62 5.21
CA SER A 226 -8.03 1.86 5.21
C SER A 226 -8.96 1.92 6.41
N GLU A 227 -9.27 3.11 6.95
CA GLU A 227 -10.35 3.31 7.95
C GLU A 227 -11.71 2.72 7.52
N ALA A 228 -11.90 2.45 6.22
CA ALA A 228 -13.01 1.67 5.70
C ALA A 228 -13.16 0.26 6.34
N TYR A 229 -12.12 -0.28 6.98
CA TYR A 229 -12.24 -1.50 7.81
C TYR A 229 -13.35 -1.36 8.88
N GLN A 230 -13.63 -0.13 9.34
CA GLN A 230 -14.68 0.17 10.33
C GLN A 230 -16.12 0.04 9.77
N ILE A 231 -16.29 -0.31 8.49
CA ILE A 231 -17.56 -0.71 7.90
C ILE A 231 -17.86 -2.17 8.27
N ALA A 232 -16.84 -3.02 8.38
CA ALA A 232 -16.93 -4.41 8.83
C ALA A 232 -17.07 -4.54 10.37
N ARG A 233 -18.01 -3.79 10.97
CA ARG A 233 -18.19 -3.72 12.45
C ARG A 233 -18.56 -5.04 13.10
N GLY A 234 -19.15 -5.96 12.34
CA GLY A 234 -19.45 -7.32 12.78
C GLY A 234 -18.23 -8.26 12.80
N GLY A 235 -17.05 -7.78 12.41
CA GLY A 235 -15.88 -8.61 12.14
C GLY A 235 -15.81 -9.06 10.69
N LEU A 236 -14.92 -10.02 10.45
CA LEU A 236 -14.69 -10.61 9.14
C LEU A 236 -15.83 -11.57 8.79
N ASP A 237 -16.52 -11.36 7.67
CA ASP A 237 -17.49 -12.33 7.17
C ASP A 237 -16.78 -13.42 6.37
N ILE A 238 -16.23 -14.40 7.08
CA ILE A 238 -15.55 -15.57 6.50
C ILE A 238 -16.50 -16.39 5.60
N THR A 239 -17.82 -16.30 5.80
CA THR A 239 -18.81 -17.07 5.04
C THR A 239 -19.20 -16.41 3.71
N ASN A 240 -18.88 -15.13 3.54
CA ASN A 240 -19.22 -14.35 2.36
C ASN A 240 -18.04 -13.51 1.82
N LEU A 241 -16.80 -14.02 1.95
CA LEU A 241 -15.61 -13.40 1.33
C LEU A 241 -15.81 -13.13 -0.18
N ASN A 242 -16.54 -14.02 -0.85
CA ASN A 242 -16.84 -13.91 -2.28
C ASN A 242 -18.06 -13.03 -2.62
N GLY A 243 -18.73 -12.43 -1.64
CA GLY A 243 -19.89 -11.54 -1.85
C GLY A 243 -21.11 -12.19 -2.53
N GLU A 244 -21.24 -13.51 -2.46
CA GLU A 244 -22.27 -14.30 -3.14
C GLU A 244 -23.66 -14.20 -2.50
N THR A 245 -23.72 -14.18 -1.16
CA THR A 245 -25.01 -14.11 -0.43
C THR A 245 -25.53 -12.67 -0.39
N SER A 246 -24.62 -11.70 -0.31
CA SER A 246 -24.92 -10.28 -0.41
C SER A 246 -23.67 -9.50 -0.85
N TYR A 247 -23.87 -8.48 -1.68
CA TYR A 247 -22.81 -7.58 -2.13
C TYR A 247 -23.15 -6.12 -1.82
N GLY A 248 -22.14 -5.37 -1.40
CA GLY A 248 -22.20 -3.92 -1.33
C GLY A 248 -20.80 -3.35 -1.48
N ALA A 249 -20.61 -2.42 -2.42
CA ALA A 249 -19.33 -1.83 -2.81
C ALA A 249 -18.44 -1.45 -1.61
N TRP A 250 -19.00 -0.70 -0.66
CA TRP A 250 -18.30 -0.25 0.55
C TRP A 250 -18.12 -1.34 1.60
N THR A 251 -19.02 -2.32 1.66
CA THR A 251 -18.94 -3.46 2.58
C THR A 251 -17.82 -4.41 2.14
N SER A 252 -17.78 -4.82 0.88
CA SER A 252 -16.69 -5.63 0.31
C SER A 252 -15.35 -4.92 0.44
N TYR A 253 -15.27 -3.62 0.12
CA TYR A 253 -14.05 -2.84 0.33
C TYR A 253 -13.62 -2.82 1.81
N GLY A 254 -14.56 -2.59 2.74
CA GLY A 254 -14.29 -2.64 4.18
C GLY A 254 -13.81 -4.01 4.67
N GLN A 255 -14.45 -5.10 4.22
CA GLN A 255 -14.04 -6.47 4.49
C GLN A 255 -12.63 -6.74 3.95
N SER A 256 -12.31 -6.34 2.72
CA SER A 256 -10.96 -6.51 2.15
C SER A 256 -9.88 -5.73 2.92
N LYS A 257 -10.23 -4.56 3.48
CA LYS A 257 -9.28 -3.75 4.26
C LYS A 257 -9.16 -4.22 5.72
N LEU A 258 -10.19 -4.86 6.27
CA LEU A 258 -10.09 -5.65 7.50
C LEU A 258 -9.22 -6.90 7.28
N ALA A 259 -9.38 -7.60 6.16
CA ALA A 259 -8.57 -8.77 5.80
C ALA A 259 -7.07 -8.46 5.77
N ASN A 260 -6.68 -7.33 5.17
CA ASN A 260 -5.27 -6.87 5.18
C ASN A 260 -4.70 -6.64 6.59
N ILE A 261 -5.53 -6.22 7.57
CA ILE A 261 -5.10 -6.04 8.98
C ILE A 261 -4.89 -7.39 9.64
N LEU A 262 -5.87 -8.29 9.52
CA LEU A 262 -5.83 -9.63 10.09
C LEU A 262 -4.69 -10.47 9.49
N PHE A 263 -4.43 -10.33 8.18
CA PHE A 263 -3.29 -10.93 7.50
C PHE A 263 -1.95 -10.45 8.07
N THR A 264 -1.76 -9.14 8.27
CA THR A 264 -0.55 -8.62 8.93
C THR A 264 -0.33 -9.22 10.32
N GLN A 265 -1.39 -9.28 11.14
CA GLN A 265 -1.30 -9.81 12.50
C GLN A 265 -0.96 -11.31 12.52
N GLU A 266 -1.60 -12.09 11.64
CA GLU A 266 -1.35 -13.54 11.54
C GLU A 266 0.02 -13.85 10.92
N LEU A 267 0.48 -13.07 9.92
CA LEU A 267 1.82 -13.17 9.36
C LEU A 267 2.89 -12.97 10.44
N GLN A 268 2.71 -11.94 11.29
CA GLN A 268 3.62 -11.71 12.42
C GLN A 268 3.54 -12.82 13.46
N ARG A 269 2.33 -13.26 13.83
CA ARG A 269 2.12 -14.34 14.81
C ARG A 269 2.81 -15.63 14.38
N ARG A 270 2.63 -16.03 13.11
CA ARG A 270 3.25 -17.24 12.55
C ARG A 270 4.77 -17.13 12.44
N ALA A 271 5.30 -15.94 12.12
CA ALA A 271 6.75 -15.71 12.17
C ALA A 271 7.30 -15.90 13.59
N ILE A 272 6.66 -15.33 14.62
CA ILE A 272 7.02 -15.50 16.04
C ILE A 272 6.95 -16.99 16.44
N GLU A 273 5.89 -17.69 16.05
CA GLU A 273 5.70 -19.12 16.37
C GLU A 273 6.68 -20.05 15.62
N SER A 274 7.32 -19.59 14.54
CA SER A 274 8.35 -20.34 13.82
C SER A 274 9.74 -20.33 14.47
N GLY A 275 9.91 -19.58 15.57
CA GLY A 275 11.18 -19.48 16.31
C GLY A 275 11.79 -18.09 16.18
N ASP A 276 12.76 -17.93 15.27
CA ASP A 276 13.36 -16.62 15.02
C ASP A 276 12.44 -15.78 14.11
N SER A 277 11.87 -14.72 14.69
CA SER A 277 11.11 -13.70 13.97
C SER A 277 11.80 -12.34 13.92
N SER A 278 13.06 -12.23 14.38
CA SER A 278 13.79 -10.96 14.37
C SER A 278 13.98 -10.41 12.95
N TRP A 279 14.06 -11.33 11.97
CA TRP A 279 14.18 -11.05 10.56
C TRP A 279 12.93 -10.51 9.88
N LEU A 280 11.73 -10.62 10.48
CA LEU A 280 10.47 -10.21 9.84
C LEU A 280 9.63 -9.28 10.71
N THR A 281 9.38 -8.08 10.19
CA THR A 281 8.38 -7.15 10.71
C THR A 281 7.23 -6.98 9.71
N ALA A 282 6.07 -7.56 10.02
CA ALA A 282 4.84 -7.31 9.29
C ALA A 282 4.06 -6.16 9.95
N VAL A 283 3.65 -5.16 9.17
CA VAL A 283 2.88 -3.99 9.62
C VAL A 283 1.75 -3.66 8.64
N THR A 284 0.76 -2.91 9.09
CA THR A 284 -0.36 -2.44 8.27
C THR A 284 -0.57 -0.94 8.50
N LEU A 285 -1.14 -0.24 7.52
CA LEU A 285 -1.36 1.21 7.62
C LEU A 285 -2.65 1.67 6.95
N HIS A 286 -3.14 2.86 7.34
CA HIS A 286 -4.02 3.69 6.53
C HIS A 286 -3.27 4.93 6.03
N PRO A 287 -3.26 5.24 4.72
CA PRO A 287 -2.57 6.42 4.20
C PRO A 287 -3.28 7.73 4.56
N GLY A 288 -4.53 7.69 5.02
CA GLY A 288 -5.45 8.83 5.06
C GLY A 288 -6.51 8.73 3.97
N ALA A 289 -7.55 9.56 4.04
CA ALA A 289 -8.28 9.93 2.83
C ALA A 289 -7.33 10.76 1.97
N VAL A 290 -7.03 10.37 0.73
CA VAL A 290 -6.04 11.07 -0.11
C VAL A 290 -6.69 11.58 -1.39
N SER A 291 -6.31 12.78 -1.84
CA SER A 291 -6.67 13.37 -3.13
C SER A 291 -6.03 12.65 -4.32
N THR A 292 -6.23 11.34 -4.42
CA THR A 292 -5.99 10.56 -5.64
C THR A 292 -7.24 10.65 -6.54
N ASP A 293 -7.35 9.82 -7.58
CA ASP A 293 -8.59 9.62 -8.35
C ASP A 293 -9.74 8.99 -7.54
N LEU A 294 -9.77 9.18 -6.21
CA LEU A 294 -10.85 8.80 -5.29
C LEU A 294 -12.25 9.14 -5.84
N GLY A 295 -12.37 10.25 -6.56
CA GLY A 295 -13.57 10.66 -7.29
C GLY A 295 -14.10 9.62 -8.29
N ARG A 296 -13.23 8.92 -9.05
CA ARG A 296 -13.67 7.89 -10.02
C ARG A 296 -14.40 6.72 -9.36
N TYR A 297 -14.08 6.44 -8.10
CA TYR A 297 -14.74 5.39 -7.31
C TYR A 297 -15.93 5.93 -6.49
N LEU A 298 -15.92 7.22 -6.14
CA LEU A 298 -17.01 7.87 -5.40
C LEU A 298 -18.21 8.23 -6.28
N ILE A 299 -17.98 8.66 -7.53
CA ILE A 299 -19.04 9.08 -8.46
C ILE A 299 -19.09 8.29 -9.78
N GLY A 300 -18.14 7.38 -10.02
CA GLY A 300 -17.99 6.60 -11.25
C GLY A 300 -16.96 7.19 -12.21
N GLU A 301 -16.30 6.33 -13.00
CA GLU A 301 -15.28 6.69 -14.01
C GLU A 301 -15.80 7.75 -14.99
N GLU A 302 -16.99 7.54 -15.54
CA GLU A 302 -17.63 8.41 -16.53
C GLU A 302 -17.94 9.79 -15.94
N ARG A 303 -18.65 9.86 -14.80
CA ARG A 303 -18.96 11.13 -14.12
C ARG A 303 -17.72 11.84 -13.58
N TRP A 304 -16.66 11.13 -13.22
CA TRP A 304 -15.39 11.75 -12.82
C TRP A 304 -14.66 12.37 -14.00
N ARG A 305 -14.71 11.73 -15.16
CA ARG A 305 -14.19 12.25 -16.42
C ARG A 305 -15.00 13.45 -16.90
N GLU A 306 -16.33 13.34 -16.86
CA GLU A 306 -17.27 14.42 -17.15
C GLU A 306 -17.09 15.61 -16.20
N PHE A 307 -16.95 15.38 -14.89
CA PHE A 307 -16.68 16.43 -13.91
C PHE A 307 -15.34 17.13 -14.17
N LYS A 308 -14.27 16.38 -14.50
CA LYS A 308 -12.97 16.95 -14.90
C LYS A 308 -13.00 17.74 -16.22
N GLN A 309 -13.99 17.51 -17.08
CA GLN A 309 -14.09 18.13 -18.41
C GLN A 309 -15.09 19.30 -18.46
N ASN A 310 -16.20 19.19 -17.73
CA ASN A 310 -17.40 20.01 -17.92
C ASN A 310 -17.82 20.81 -16.66
N ALA A 311 -17.16 20.63 -15.51
CA ALA A 311 -17.47 21.42 -14.32
C ALA A 311 -17.10 22.90 -14.52
N PRO A 312 -17.98 23.86 -14.22
CA PRO A 312 -17.60 25.27 -14.18
C PRO A 312 -16.51 25.49 -13.13
N ALA A 313 -15.42 26.16 -13.50
CA ALA A 313 -14.26 26.37 -12.62
C ALA A 313 -14.59 26.87 -11.18
N PRO A 314 -15.62 27.72 -10.93
CA PRO A 314 -16.02 28.08 -9.57
C PRO A 314 -16.60 26.92 -8.74
N ILE A 315 -17.30 25.98 -9.40
CA ILE A 315 -17.90 24.80 -8.75
C ILE A 315 -16.84 23.72 -8.57
N GLU A 316 -15.99 23.50 -9.58
CA GLU A 316 -14.84 22.58 -9.48
C GLU A 316 -13.93 23.00 -8.33
N SER A 317 -13.52 24.28 -8.28
CA SER A 317 -12.67 24.80 -7.21
C SER A 317 -13.33 24.73 -5.84
N LEU A 318 -14.63 25.00 -5.70
CA LEU A 318 -15.35 24.86 -4.43
C LEU A 318 -15.35 23.41 -3.93
N VAL A 319 -15.66 22.44 -4.80
CA VAL A 319 -15.65 21.00 -4.46
C VAL A 319 -14.23 20.52 -4.16
N ARG A 320 -13.24 20.93 -4.95
CA ARG A 320 -11.82 20.58 -4.78
C ARG A 320 -11.25 21.16 -3.48
N ASN A 321 -11.65 22.37 -3.11
CA ASN A 321 -11.30 23.02 -1.85
C ASN A 321 -12.03 22.40 -0.65
N ALA A 322 -13.27 21.95 -0.80
CA ALA A 322 -14.00 21.24 0.26
C ALA A 322 -13.45 19.84 0.51
N LEU A 323 -13.04 19.14 -0.56
CA LEU A 323 -12.38 17.84 -0.46
C LEU A 323 -11.00 17.95 0.19
N SER A 324 -10.14 18.89 -0.25
CA SER A 324 -8.76 19.06 0.28
C SER A 324 -8.65 19.37 1.78
N VAL A 325 -9.75 19.79 2.42
CA VAL A 325 -9.85 19.86 3.89
C VAL A 325 -9.75 18.48 4.53
N VAL A 326 -10.48 17.53 3.97
CA VAL A 326 -10.68 16.17 4.51
C VAL A 326 -9.65 15.21 3.93
N THR A 327 -9.17 15.49 2.72
CA THR A 327 -8.17 14.68 2.03
C THR A 327 -6.75 15.24 2.22
N LYS A 328 -5.81 14.31 2.35
CA LYS A 328 -4.37 14.56 2.28
C LYS A 328 -3.93 14.81 0.84
N THR A 329 -2.84 15.55 0.69
CA THR A 329 -2.06 15.53 -0.56
C THR A 329 -1.47 14.14 -0.78
N VAL A 330 -0.99 13.86 -2.00
CA VAL A 330 -0.33 12.57 -2.29
C VAL A 330 0.94 12.42 -1.45
N GLN A 331 1.68 13.51 -1.24
CA GLN A 331 2.88 13.59 -0.40
C GLN A 331 2.58 13.27 1.08
N GLU A 332 1.55 13.90 1.64
CA GLU A 332 1.07 13.63 3.00
C GLU A 332 0.60 12.18 3.13
N GLY A 333 -0.19 11.68 2.17
CA GLY A 333 -0.72 10.32 2.19
C GLY A 333 0.34 9.22 2.08
N ALA A 334 1.37 9.45 1.26
CA ALA A 334 2.49 8.53 1.10
C ALA A 334 3.40 8.50 2.35
N SER A 335 3.31 9.49 3.25
CA SER A 335 4.28 9.62 4.33
C SER A 335 4.29 8.45 5.32
N THR A 336 3.14 7.84 5.62
CA THR A 336 3.11 6.63 6.47
C THR A 336 3.65 5.40 5.75
N GLN A 337 3.48 5.31 4.42
CA GLN A 337 4.08 4.24 3.61
C GLN A 337 5.60 4.36 3.58
N VAL A 338 6.10 5.57 3.32
CA VAL A 338 7.53 5.90 3.28
C VAL A 338 8.17 5.77 4.67
N TYR A 339 7.49 6.16 5.74
CA TYR A 339 7.97 6.00 7.13
C TYR A 339 8.20 4.52 7.50
N LEU A 340 7.24 3.65 7.18
CA LEU A 340 7.38 2.22 7.44
C LEU A 340 8.40 1.55 6.51
N ALA A 341 8.40 1.91 5.22
CA ALA A 341 9.36 1.38 4.25
C ALA A 341 10.81 1.87 4.50
N ALA A 342 10.98 3.02 5.15
CA ALA A 342 12.29 3.48 5.61
C ALA A 342 12.75 2.79 6.91
N GLY A 343 11.93 1.90 7.51
CA GLY A 343 12.26 1.21 8.75
C GLY A 343 12.50 2.14 9.93
N ALA A 344 11.86 3.32 9.93
CA ALA A 344 12.26 4.49 10.71
C ALA A 344 12.70 4.16 12.15
N GLU A 345 14.00 4.36 12.41
CA GLU A 345 14.67 4.20 13.71
C GLU A 345 14.69 2.78 14.30
N GLY A 346 14.34 1.74 13.53
CA GLY A 346 14.35 0.34 13.99
C GLY A 346 13.25 -0.01 15.01
N ASN A 347 12.30 0.89 15.23
CA ASN A 347 11.28 0.81 16.28
C ASN A 347 9.88 0.47 15.74
N LEU A 348 9.79 -0.22 14.61
CA LEU A 348 8.50 -0.65 14.06
C LEU A 348 7.88 -1.71 14.97
N GLN A 349 6.64 -1.48 15.44
CA GLN A 349 5.95 -2.41 16.31
C GLN A 349 5.38 -3.58 15.47
N PRO A 350 5.82 -4.83 15.69
CA PRO A 350 5.39 -5.96 14.86
C PRO A 350 3.87 -6.21 15.00
N GLY A 351 3.21 -6.47 13.88
CA GLY A 351 1.75 -6.69 13.80
C GLY A 351 0.89 -5.43 13.95
N ALA A 352 1.49 -4.24 14.13
CA ALA A 352 0.75 -3.02 14.44
C ALA A 352 0.10 -2.32 13.23
N PHE A 353 -0.92 -1.51 13.52
CA PHE A 353 -1.59 -0.64 12.57
C PHE A 353 -1.14 0.82 12.72
N TYR A 354 -0.80 1.46 11.61
CA TYR A 354 -0.27 2.82 11.58
C TYR A 354 -1.18 3.81 10.86
N GLU A 355 -1.26 5.02 11.40
CA GLU A 355 -1.85 6.21 10.78
C GLU A 355 -0.98 7.42 11.15
N ASP A 356 -0.72 8.33 10.22
CA ASP A 356 0.10 9.53 10.44
C ASP A 356 1.47 9.24 11.10
N CYS A 357 2.12 8.17 10.60
CA CYS A 357 3.41 7.66 11.06
C CYS A 357 3.43 7.24 12.54
N LYS A 358 2.28 6.90 13.13
CA LYS A 358 2.14 6.48 14.53
C LYS A 358 1.30 5.22 14.64
N VAL A 359 1.61 4.38 15.64
CA VAL A 359 0.76 3.24 16.00
C VAL A 359 -0.60 3.77 16.47
N LYS A 360 -1.67 3.19 15.93
CA LYS A 360 -3.06 3.51 16.27
C LYS A 360 -3.77 2.25 16.74
N SER A 361 -4.45 2.35 17.88
CA SER A 361 -5.25 1.27 18.44
C SER A 361 -6.42 0.91 17.50
N LEU A 362 -6.58 -0.38 17.25
CA LEU A 362 -7.66 -0.95 16.47
C LEU A 362 -8.91 -1.22 17.33
N GLN A 363 -10.05 -1.41 16.66
CA GLN A 363 -11.24 -1.96 17.28
C GLN A 363 -11.05 -3.46 17.56
N THR A 364 -11.72 -4.02 18.57
CA THR A 364 -11.55 -5.42 19.02
C THR A 364 -11.81 -6.46 17.92
N PHE A 365 -12.78 -6.22 17.03
CA PHE A 365 -13.05 -7.10 15.89
C PHE A 365 -11.92 -7.12 14.84
N ALA A 366 -11.08 -6.07 14.80
CA ALA A 366 -9.91 -5.96 13.94
C ALA A 366 -8.62 -6.47 14.60
N THR A 367 -8.73 -7.11 15.76
CA THR A 367 -7.65 -7.84 16.46
C THR A 367 -8.07 -9.26 16.81
N SER A 368 -9.03 -9.83 16.07
CA SER A 368 -9.58 -11.16 16.30
C SER A 368 -8.63 -12.24 15.80
N THR A 369 -7.90 -12.90 16.70
CA THR A 369 -6.97 -13.99 16.36
C THR A 369 -7.68 -15.21 15.75
N VAL A 370 -8.95 -15.43 16.11
CA VAL A 370 -9.79 -16.48 15.52
C VAL A 370 -10.09 -16.19 14.06
N ASP A 371 -10.48 -14.95 13.73
CA ASP A 371 -10.81 -14.59 12.36
C ASP A 371 -9.56 -14.43 11.50
N ALA A 372 -8.45 -13.98 12.07
CA ALA A 372 -7.14 -13.94 11.41
C ALA A 372 -6.65 -15.33 11.00
N ARG A 373 -6.78 -16.33 11.89
CA ARG A 373 -6.46 -17.73 11.57
C ARG A 373 -7.37 -18.30 10.49
N LYS A 374 -8.70 -18.13 10.61
CA LYS A 374 -9.67 -18.60 9.60
C LYS A 374 -9.43 -17.97 8.23
N LEU A 375 -9.16 -16.66 8.20
CA LEU A 375 -8.82 -15.95 6.98
C LEU A 375 -7.57 -16.54 6.32
N TRP A 376 -6.55 -16.84 7.11
CA TRP A 376 -5.31 -17.44 6.62
C TRP A 376 -5.56 -18.82 6.01
N GLU A 377 -6.18 -19.72 6.76
CA GLU A 377 -6.52 -21.08 6.31
C GLU A 377 -7.34 -21.03 5.01
N LYS A 378 -8.33 -20.12 4.94
CA LYS A 378 -9.14 -19.92 3.74
C LYS A 378 -8.36 -19.28 2.58
N SER A 379 -7.36 -18.45 2.87
CA SER A 379 -6.50 -17.84 1.83
C SER A 379 -5.48 -18.84 1.27
N GLU A 380 -4.99 -19.78 2.08
CA GLU A 380 -4.17 -20.90 1.61
C GLU A 380 -4.99 -21.86 0.73
N GLU A 381 -6.23 -22.17 1.14
CA GLU A 381 -7.18 -22.98 0.37
C GLU A 381 -7.52 -22.33 -0.98
N LEU A 382 -8.07 -21.11 -0.99
CA LEU A 382 -8.50 -20.41 -2.19
C LEU A 382 -7.33 -19.99 -3.09
N GLY A 383 -6.19 -19.65 -2.48
CA GLY A 383 -4.96 -19.30 -3.18
C GLY A 383 -4.19 -20.51 -3.72
N GLY A 384 -4.41 -21.72 -3.18
CA GLY A 384 -3.66 -22.91 -3.53
C GLY A 384 -2.15 -22.76 -3.31
N ILE A 385 -1.77 -22.15 -2.18
CA ILE A 385 -0.37 -21.90 -1.77
C ILE A 385 -0.29 -21.76 -0.25
N SER A 386 0.81 -22.20 0.35
CA SER A 386 1.06 -22.09 1.80
C SER A 386 2.38 -21.38 2.08
N PHE A 387 2.49 -20.76 3.24
CA PHE A 387 3.76 -20.16 3.68
C PHE A 387 4.69 -21.20 4.29
N THR A 388 5.95 -21.23 3.85
CA THR A 388 7.00 -22.04 4.47
C THR A 388 7.77 -21.20 5.48
N PHE A 389 7.33 -21.20 6.75
CA PHE A 389 8.07 -20.58 7.85
C PHE A 389 9.17 -21.53 8.34
N GLY A 390 10.41 -21.21 7.98
CA GLY A 390 11.61 -22.02 8.20
C GLY A 390 12.65 -21.62 7.15
N THR A 391 13.92 -22.01 7.31
CA THR A 391 15.01 -21.59 6.40
C THR A 391 14.81 -22.21 5.00
N PRO A 392 14.43 -21.44 3.96
CA PRO A 392 14.31 -21.99 2.62
C PRO A 392 15.71 -22.02 2.00
N SER A 393 16.12 -23.18 1.46
CA SER A 393 17.26 -23.20 0.56
C SER A 393 16.90 -22.42 -0.69
N ALA A 394 17.33 -21.16 -0.76
CA ALA A 394 17.20 -20.32 -1.93
C ALA A 394 18.19 -20.82 -3.00
N THR A 395 17.82 -21.91 -3.66
CA THR A 395 18.41 -22.36 -4.91
C THR A 395 18.05 -21.33 -5.98
N PHE A 396 18.85 -20.27 -6.04
CA PHE A 396 18.85 -19.41 -7.22
C PHE A 396 19.16 -20.31 -8.43
N PRO A 397 18.43 -20.19 -9.55
CA PRO A 397 18.85 -20.82 -10.79
C PRO A 397 20.22 -20.24 -11.16
N ASN A 398 21.26 -21.06 -11.06
CA ASN A 398 22.60 -20.67 -11.51
C ASN A 398 22.50 -20.24 -12.96
N SER A 399 23.02 -19.04 -13.28
CA SER A 399 23.30 -18.66 -14.66
C SER A 399 24.20 -19.72 -15.26
N ALA A 400 23.72 -20.43 -16.29
CA ALA A 400 24.50 -21.48 -16.93
C ALA A 400 25.78 -20.88 -17.54
N SER A 401 26.92 -21.15 -16.89
CA SER A 401 28.24 -20.88 -17.46
C SER A 401 28.55 -21.95 -18.48
N THR A 402 28.14 -21.74 -19.73
CA THR A 402 28.60 -22.53 -20.88
C THR A 402 30.05 -22.18 -21.19
N THR A 403 30.97 -22.77 -20.43
CA THR A 403 32.37 -22.95 -20.84
C THR A 403 32.41 -24.14 -21.79
N PRO A 404 33.02 -24.04 -22.99
CA PRO A 404 33.22 -25.20 -23.85
C PRO A 404 34.19 -26.19 -23.19
N GLU A 405 33.93 -27.48 -23.28
CA GLU A 405 34.90 -28.51 -22.90
C GLU A 405 36.06 -28.52 -23.91
N GLU A 406 37.28 -28.34 -23.44
CA GLU A 406 38.48 -28.67 -24.21
C GLU A 406 38.61 -30.19 -24.26
N SER A 407 38.52 -30.76 -25.47
CA SER A 407 38.82 -32.17 -25.71
C SER A 407 40.31 -32.43 -25.53
N GLN A 408 40.69 -33.18 -24.50
CA GLN A 408 42.04 -33.75 -24.41
C GLN A 408 42.11 -34.98 -25.32
N GLU A 409 43.02 -34.95 -26.30
CA GLU A 409 43.46 -36.13 -27.04
C GLU A 409 44.20 -37.09 -26.09
N SER A 410 43.91 -38.38 -26.20
CA SER A 410 44.67 -39.45 -25.54
C SER A 410 45.42 -40.25 -26.60
N ASP A 411 46.75 -40.18 -26.58
CA ASP A 411 47.60 -41.06 -27.38
C ASP A 411 47.53 -42.50 -26.84
N ASP A 412 46.98 -43.43 -27.62
CA ASP A 412 47.10 -44.88 -27.38
C ASP A 412 48.31 -45.44 -28.14
N ASP A 413 49.37 -45.79 -27.39
CA ASP A 413 50.56 -46.50 -27.87
C ASP A 413 50.23 -48.00 -28.06
N ASP A 414 49.74 -48.37 -29.24
CA ASP A 414 49.46 -49.77 -29.58
C ASP A 414 50.77 -50.56 -29.82
N LYS A 415 51.03 -51.55 -28.97
CA LYS A 415 52.20 -52.44 -29.09
C LYS A 415 51.90 -53.65 -29.97
N VAL A 416 52.79 -53.86 -30.94
CA VAL A 416 52.86 -55.05 -31.79
C VAL A 416 53.20 -56.29 -30.95
N GLU A 417 52.40 -57.34 -31.06
CA GLU A 417 52.87 -58.72 -30.97
C GLU A 417 52.53 -59.43 -32.28
N GLU A 418 53.55 -60.02 -32.90
CA GLU A 418 53.44 -60.94 -34.03
C GLU A 418 53.05 -62.32 -33.50
N ASP A 419 52.19 -63.05 -34.21
CA ASP A 419 52.20 -64.51 -34.16
C ASP A 419 51.72 -65.07 -35.52
N ASP A 420 52.42 -66.10 -36.01
CA ASP A 420 52.26 -66.69 -37.33
C ASP A 420 50.95 -67.50 -37.50
N VAL A 421 50.54 -67.75 -38.75
CA VAL A 421 50.43 -69.12 -39.35
C VAL A 421 49.84 -69.07 -40.77
N GLU A 422 50.42 -69.90 -41.65
CA GLU A 422 50.07 -70.31 -43.03
C GLU A 422 48.55 -70.33 -43.38
N TYR A 423 48.10 -70.07 -44.62
CA TYR A 423 48.62 -70.46 -45.96
C TYR A 423 48.36 -69.41 -47.06
#